data_AF-A0A6N9Z2R4-F1
#
_entry.id   AF-A0A6N9Z2R4-F1
#
_cell.length_a   1.000
_cell.length_b   1.000
_cell.length_c   1.000
_cell.angle_alpha   90.00
_cell.angle_beta   90.00
_cell.angle_gamma   90.00
#
_symmetry.space_group_name_H-M   'P 1'
#
loop_
_entity.id
_entity.type
_entity.pdbx_description
1 polymer ?
#
loop_
_entity_poly.entity_id
_entity_poly.type
_entity_poly.pdbx_seq_one_letter_code
_entity_poly.pdbx_strand_id
1 'polypeptide(L)'
;MRFTDLPAAERAELDAFGQTVAAEMEAGVGLEDARPIILIDFDGTVNQFPDDMTPNRHDPADWFVPDHEQRVWTDRRHGHLTLTWSGELVDRLRALDARVLWLSTWQPYTGILNQTLGVDWKTVTWYDPVTLEGLRTGKRRSVLRHLTLARPIVWIDDEETTYDAGLAIQSAPPLAPVLGIGPNAHIGISRTQMTLIERFVHQPPEEPTTTFDIHGDHHDQHWGF
;
A
#
# COMPACT_ATOMS: atom_id res chain seq x y z
N MET A 1 -10.21 13.70 10.27
CA MET A 1 -9.58 13.67 11.61
C MET A 1 -8.28 14.50 11.59
N ARG A 2 -8.08 15.52 12.44
CA ARG A 2 -6.88 16.39 12.45
C ARG A 2 -5.71 15.65 13.12
N PHE A 3 -4.45 16.06 12.87
CA PHE A 3 -3.26 15.52 13.58
C PHE A 3 -3.37 15.58 15.12
N THR A 4 -4.23 16.45 15.64
CA THR A 4 -4.61 16.57 17.06
C THR A 4 -5.48 15.43 17.59
N ASP A 5 -6.03 14.59 16.71
CA ASP A 5 -6.98 13.55 17.07
C ASP A 5 -6.31 12.17 17.23
N LEU A 6 -5.03 12.04 16.86
CA LEU A 6 -4.23 10.86 17.21
C LEU A 6 -4.05 10.79 18.74
N PRO A 7 -4.22 9.62 19.37
CA PRO A 7 -3.88 9.41 20.77
C PRO A 7 -2.47 9.90 21.09
N ALA A 8 -2.27 10.47 22.28
CA ALA A 8 -0.99 11.07 22.66
C ALA A 8 0.21 10.10 22.56
N ALA A 9 -0.02 8.81 22.81
CA ALA A 9 0.98 7.77 22.65
C ALA A 9 1.42 7.60 21.18
N GLU A 10 0.47 7.69 20.25
CA GLU A 10 0.73 7.54 18.81
C GLU A 10 1.51 8.73 18.25
N ARG A 11 1.24 9.94 18.77
CA ARG A 11 2.06 11.13 18.46
C ARG A 11 3.49 10.99 18.98
N ALA A 12 3.66 10.55 20.22
CA ALA A 12 4.98 10.39 20.82
C ALA A 12 5.85 9.34 20.11
N GLU A 13 5.25 8.25 19.61
CA GLU A 13 5.96 7.25 18.80
C GLU A 13 6.36 7.79 17.42
N LEU A 14 5.49 8.57 16.77
CA LEU A 14 5.81 9.24 15.50
C LEU A 14 6.93 10.27 15.69
N ASP A 15 6.90 11.04 16.78
CA ASP A 15 7.95 12.00 17.12
C ASP A 15 9.29 11.31 17.41
N ALA A 16 9.29 10.21 18.18
CA ALA A 16 10.50 9.45 18.48
C ALA A 16 11.11 8.80 17.23
N PHE A 17 10.26 8.30 16.32
CA PHE A 17 10.74 7.80 15.04
C PHE A 17 11.27 8.91 14.14
N GLY A 18 10.57 10.06 14.07
CA GLY A 18 11.02 11.23 13.34
C GLY A 18 12.39 11.72 13.82
N GLN A 19 12.63 11.73 15.13
CA GLN A 19 13.94 12.05 15.71
C GLN A 19 15.01 11.01 15.34
N THR A 20 14.65 9.73 15.28
CA THR A 20 15.57 8.66 14.87
C THR A 20 15.97 8.80 13.41
N VAL A 21 15.00 9.04 12.51
CA VAL A 21 15.28 9.27 11.09
C VAL A 21 16.04 10.56 10.86
N ALA A 22 15.70 11.64 11.57
CA ALA A 22 16.47 12.88 11.50
C ALA A 22 17.93 12.67 11.91
N ALA A 23 18.17 11.89 12.97
CA ALA A 23 19.53 11.51 13.39
C ALA A 23 20.24 10.62 12.36
N GLU A 24 19.54 9.70 11.70
CA GLU A 24 20.10 8.86 10.62
C GLU A 24 20.39 9.67 9.33
N MET A 25 19.58 10.70 9.05
CA MET A 25 19.78 11.66 7.97
C MET A 25 20.97 12.58 8.26
N GLU A 26 21.12 13.08 9.49
CA GLU A 26 22.29 13.84 9.94
C GLU A 26 23.57 12.97 9.95
N ALA A 27 23.45 11.67 10.23
CA ALA A 27 24.55 10.72 10.19
C ALA A 27 24.96 10.27 8.77
N GLY A 28 24.24 10.70 7.72
CA GLY A 28 24.55 10.37 6.32
C GLY A 28 24.28 8.92 5.91
N VAL A 29 23.55 8.13 6.72
CA VAL A 29 23.38 6.67 6.52
C VAL A 29 22.18 6.33 5.62
N GLY A 30 21.37 7.29 5.19
CA GLY A 30 20.07 7.02 4.53
C GLY A 30 19.82 7.59 3.14
N LEU A 31 20.75 8.34 2.53
CA LEU A 31 20.49 9.13 1.32
C LEU A 31 20.81 8.43 -0.01
N GLU A 32 21.28 7.18 -0.02
CA GLU A 32 21.75 6.56 -1.26
C GLU A 32 20.63 6.05 -2.18
N ASP A 33 19.42 5.81 -1.65
CA ASP A 33 18.28 5.31 -2.42
C ASP A 33 17.13 6.33 -2.43
N ALA A 34 17.10 7.17 -3.46
CA ALA A 34 16.08 8.20 -3.66
C ALA A 34 14.81 7.69 -4.39
N ARG A 35 14.73 6.39 -4.72
CA ARG A 35 13.61 5.85 -5.51
C ARG A 35 12.26 6.07 -4.81
N PRO A 36 11.13 6.13 -5.52
CA PRO A 36 9.82 6.06 -4.89
C PRO A 36 9.67 4.82 -4.00
N ILE A 37 8.84 4.92 -2.95
CA ILE A 37 8.46 3.80 -2.10
C ILE A 37 7.04 3.39 -2.46
N ILE A 38 6.81 2.10 -2.63
CA ILE A 38 5.46 1.54 -2.81
C ILE A 38 5.13 0.71 -1.57
N LEU A 39 4.09 1.11 -0.86
CA LEU A 39 3.51 0.39 0.27
C LEU A 39 2.24 -0.29 -0.25
N ILE A 40 2.26 -1.61 -0.37
CA ILE A 40 1.19 -2.37 -1.03
C ILE A 40 0.60 -3.43 -0.08
N ASP A 41 -0.72 -3.48 0.03
CA ASP A 41 -1.42 -4.63 0.61
C ASP A 41 -1.32 -5.86 -0.34
N PHE A 42 -2.02 -6.95 -0.07
CA PHE A 42 -2.07 -8.10 -0.97
C PHE A 42 -3.50 -8.48 -1.33
N ASP A 43 -4.34 -8.72 -0.32
CA ASP A 43 -5.77 -8.97 -0.52
C ASP A 43 -6.43 -7.71 -1.10
N GLY A 44 -7.33 -7.89 -2.08
CA GLY A 44 -8.05 -6.80 -2.74
C GLY A 44 -7.21 -5.92 -3.66
N THR A 45 -5.90 -6.14 -3.73
CA THR A 45 -4.96 -5.35 -4.52
C THR A 45 -4.29 -6.21 -5.61
N VAL A 46 -3.43 -7.15 -5.23
CA VAL A 46 -2.79 -8.13 -6.12
C VAL A 46 -3.59 -9.42 -6.16
N ASN A 47 -4.02 -9.89 -4.99
CA ASN A 47 -4.95 -11.00 -4.86
C ASN A 47 -6.36 -10.49 -5.12
N GLN A 48 -6.95 -10.99 -6.19
CA GLN A 48 -8.25 -10.54 -6.67
C GLN A 48 -9.32 -11.51 -6.20
N PHE A 49 -10.50 -10.99 -5.84
CA PHE A 49 -11.64 -11.81 -5.44
C PHE A 49 -12.77 -11.73 -6.48
N PRO A 50 -12.60 -12.35 -7.67
CA PRO A 50 -13.65 -12.41 -8.66
C PRO A 50 -14.76 -13.34 -8.15
N ASP A 51 -15.71 -12.81 -7.39
CA ASP A 51 -17.00 -13.46 -7.17
C ASP A 51 -17.69 -13.70 -8.51
N ASP A 52 -18.60 -14.69 -8.60
CA ASP A 52 -19.38 -15.09 -9.79
C ASP A 52 -19.63 -13.89 -10.73
N MET A 53 -18.68 -13.71 -11.66
CA MET A 53 -18.48 -12.47 -12.38
C MET A 53 -19.64 -12.32 -13.34
N THR A 54 -20.70 -11.61 -12.94
CA THR A 54 -21.65 -11.11 -13.92
C THR A 54 -20.83 -10.25 -14.89
N PRO A 55 -20.73 -10.59 -16.18
CA PRO A 55 -19.80 -9.97 -17.15
C PRO A 55 -19.99 -8.46 -17.40
N ASN A 56 -20.92 -7.82 -16.68
CA ASN A 56 -21.41 -6.48 -16.91
C ASN A 56 -21.04 -5.47 -15.81
N ARG A 57 -20.25 -5.86 -14.79
CA ARG A 57 -19.90 -4.94 -13.68
C ARG A 57 -18.55 -4.21 -13.83
N HIS A 58 -17.62 -4.75 -14.63
CA HIS A 58 -16.29 -4.17 -14.80
C HIS A 58 -15.94 -4.12 -16.28
N ASP A 59 -15.26 -3.06 -16.71
CA ASP A 59 -14.73 -2.95 -18.08
C ASP A 59 -13.61 -3.98 -18.24
N PRO A 60 -13.77 -5.02 -19.09
CA PRO A 60 -12.73 -6.02 -19.29
C PRO A 60 -11.43 -5.42 -19.84
N ALA A 61 -11.49 -4.25 -20.48
CA ALA A 61 -10.32 -3.54 -20.98
C ALA A 61 -9.50 -2.88 -19.87
N ASP A 62 -10.08 -2.65 -18.68
CA ASP A 62 -9.38 -2.05 -17.53
C ASP A 62 -8.97 -3.07 -16.45
N TRP A 63 -9.28 -4.35 -16.66
CA TRP A 63 -8.99 -5.42 -15.70
C TRP A 63 -7.73 -6.22 -16.09
N PHE A 64 -6.84 -6.46 -15.13
CA PHE A 64 -5.84 -7.52 -15.22
C PHE A 64 -6.45 -8.86 -14.81
N VAL A 65 -7.06 -9.54 -15.78
CA VAL A 65 -7.69 -10.86 -15.56
C VAL A 65 -6.68 -11.83 -14.92
N PRO A 66 -7.02 -12.51 -13.81
CA PRO A 66 -6.18 -13.53 -13.22
C PRO A 66 -5.90 -14.67 -14.19
N ASP A 67 -4.63 -14.97 -14.40
CA ASP A 67 -4.13 -16.11 -15.16
C ASP A 67 -3.37 -17.11 -14.27
N HIS A 68 -3.21 -16.79 -12.99
CA HIS A 68 -2.65 -17.67 -11.98
C HIS A 68 -3.59 -17.91 -10.81
N GLU A 69 -3.59 -19.15 -10.33
CA GLU A 69 -4.23 -19.56 -9.09
C GLU A 69 -3.29 -20.49 -8.32
N GLN A 70 -3.12 -20.26 -7.02
CA GLN A 70 -2.36 -21.16 -6.17
C GLN A 70 -2.98 -21.26 -4.78
N ARG A 71 -3.14 -22.50 -4.31
CA ARG A 71 -3.55 -22.78 -2.93
C ARG A 71 -2.31 -22.93 -2.04
N VAL A 72 -2.16 -22.02 -1.09
CA VAL A 72 -1.03 -22.01 -0.15
C VAL A 72 -1.48 -22.40 1.25
N TRP A 73 -0.56 -22.99 2.02
CA TRP A 73 -0.78 -23.23 3.45
C TRP A 73 -0.06 -22.16 4.25
N THR A 74 -0.77 -21.45 5.12
CA THR A 74 -0.17 -20.43 6.01
C THR A 74 0.20 -21.06 7.35
N ASP A 75 -0.79 -21.38 8.18
CA ASP A 75 -0.63 -22.09 9.44
C ASP A 75 -1.92 -22.80 9.88
N ARG A 76 -1.94 -23.33 11.10
CA ARG A 76 -3.13 -23.99 11.65
C ARG A 76 -4.33 -23.07 11.88
N ARG A 77 -4.11 -21.75 12.02
CA ARG A 77 -5.17 -20.78 12.32
C ARG A 77 -5.90 -20.35 11.06
N HIS A 78 -5.17 -20.06 9.99
CA HIS A 78 -5.72 -19.56 8.73
C HIS A 78 -5.86 -20.65 7.67
N GLY A 79 -5.14 -21.77 7.83
CA GLY A 79 -5.28 -22.95 7.00
C GLY A 79 -4.79 -22.76 5.57
N HIS A 80 -5.54 -23.32 4.63
CA HIS A 80 -5.26 -23.14 3.22
C HIS A 80 -6.02 -21.93 2.67
N LEU A 81 -5.30 -21.03 2.01
CA LEU A 81 -5.86 -19.89 1.30
C LEU A 81 -5.61 -20.06 -0.20
N THR A 82 -6.60 -19.70 -1.03
CA THR A 82 -6.44 -19.64 -2.48
C THR A 82 -6.06 -18.22 -2.86
N LEU A 83 -5.01 -18.09 -3.66
CA LEU A 83 -4.53 -16.83 -4.20
C LEU A 83 -4.80 -16.82 -5.69
N THR A 84 -5.32 -15.71 -6.19
CA THR A 84 -5.67 -15.49 -7.60
C THR A 84 -5.12 -14.14 -8.05
N TRP A 85 -4.24 -14.15 -9.05
CA TRP A 85 -3.56 -12.94 -9.50
C TRP A 85 -3.29 -12.97 -11.01
N SER A 86 -2.98 -11.80 -11.56
CA SER A 86 -2.46 -11.64 -12.92
C SER A 86 -0.93 -11.58 -12.90
N GLY A 87 -0.28 -12.46 -13.67
CA GLY A 87 1.18 -12.43 -13.86
C GLY A 87 1.65 -11.12 -14.46
N GLU A 88 0.88 -10.56 -15.42
CA GLU A 88 1.15 -9.26 -16.02
C GLU A 88 1.21 -8.13 -14.97
N LEU A 89 0.25 -8.08 -14.04
CA LEU A 89 0.23 -7.07 -12.97
C LEU A 89 1.47 -7.18 -12.08
N VAL A 90 1.82 -8.40 -11.66
CA VAL A 90 3.00 -8.65 -10.81
C VAL A 90 4.29 -8.26 -11.53
N ASP A 91 4.43 -8.64 -12.81
CA ASP A 91 5.59 -8.30 -13.63
C ASP A 91 5.74 -6.77 -13.78
N ARG A 92 4.63 -6.05 -14.00
CA ARG A 92 4.64 -4.58 -14.08
C ARG A 92 5.04 -3.93 -12.76
N LEU A 93 4.48 -4.38 -11.63
CA LEU A 93 4.88 -3.90 -10.30
C LEU A 93 6.35 -4.17 -10.01
N ARG A 94 6.86 -5.34 -10.40
CA ARG A 94 8.27 -5.73 -10.24
C ARG A 94 9.22 -4.89 -11.11
N ALA A 95 8.76 -4.45 -12.28
CA ALA A 95 9.57 -3.68 -13.22
C ALA A 95 9.72 -2.19 -12.84
N LEU A 96 8.94 -1.70 -11.87
CA LEU A 96 9.02 -0.32 -11.40
C LEU A 96 10.39 -0.02 -10.79
N ASP A 97 10.98 1.13 -11.14
CA ASP A 97 12.16 1.65 -10.46
C ASP A 97 11.80 2.26 -9.09
N ALA A 98 11.26 1.41 -8.22
CA ALA A 98 10.75 1.77 -6.92
C ALA A 98 11.11 0.70 -5.89
N ARG A 99 11.07 1.08 -4.61
CA ARG A 99 11.16 0.14 -3.51
C ARG A 99 9.77 -0.33 -3.11
N VAL A 100 9.40 -1.53 -3.55
CA VAL A 100 8.12 -2.15 -3.19
C VAL A 100 8.24 -2.88 -1.85
N LEU A 101 7.28 -2.62 -0.96
CA LEU A 101 7.21 -3.13 0.39
C LEU A 101 5.80 -3.63 0.69
N TRP A 102 5.71 -4.83 1.29
CA TRP A 102 4.45 -5.33 1.82
C TRP A 102 4.03 -4.52 3.04
N LEU A 103 2.83 -3.95 2.96
CA LEU A 103 2.06 -3.37 4.05
C LEU A 103 0.72 -4.12 4.15
N SER A 104 0.80 -5.45 4.31
CA SER A 104 -0.34 -6.38 4.24
C SER A 104 -0.63 -7.21 5.49
N THR A 105 -1.91 -7.40 5.84
CA THR A 105 -2.33 -8.31 6.93
C THR A 105 -1.84 -9.76 6.76
N TRP A 106 -1.26 -10.08 5.60
CA TRP A 106 -0.45 -11.28 5.37
C TRP A 106 0.82 -11.39 6.21
N GLN A 107 1.22 -10.39 7.00
CA GLN A 107 2.25 -10.61 8.03
C GLN A 107 1.78 -11.71 9.02
N PRO A 108 2.57 -12.76 9.30
CA PRO A 108 3.98 -12.95 8.98
C PRO A 108 4.25 -13.86 7.75
N TYR A 109 3.23 -14.19 6.98
CA TYR A 109 3.25 -15.09 5.83
C TYR A 109 3.70 -14.44 4.49
N THR A 110 4.17 -13.18 4.49
CA THR A 110 4.64 -12.50 3.27
C THR A 110 5.79 -13.21 2.56
N GLY A 111 6.56 -14.06 3.26
CA GLY A 111 7.54 -14.95 2.63
C GLY A 111 6.90 -15.97 1.66
N ILE A 112 5.68 -16.42 1.96
CA ILE A 112 4.88 -17.29 1.08
C ILE A 112 4.43 -16.51 -0.15
N LEU A 113 4.04 -15.25 0.02
CA LEU A 113 3.69 -14.36 -1.10
C LEU A 113 4.88 -14.16 -2.03
N ASN A 114 6.05 -13.82 -1.49
CA ASN A 114 7.29 -13.65 -2.26
C ASN A 114 7.63 -14.92 -3.07
N GLN A 115 7.53 -16.10 -2.45
CA GLN A 115 7.76 -17.36 -3.14
C GLN A 115 6.73 -17.62 -4.24
N THR A 116 5.45 -17.31 -3.99
CA THR A 116 4.34 -17.61 -4.91
C THR A 116 4.33 -16.66 -6.10
N LEU A 117 4.59 -15.38 -5.88
CA LEU A 117 4.60 -14.34 -6.90
C LEU A 117 5.97 -14.20 -7.61
N GLY A 118 7.02 -14.86 -7.11
CA GLY A 118 8.36 -14.76 -7.67
C GLY A 118 9.03 -13.39 -7.46
N VAL A 119 8.69 -12.72 -6.36
CA VAL A 119 9.21 -11.39 -5.96
C VAL A 119 10.00 -11.47 -4.64
N ASP A 120 10.70 -10.41 -4.28
CA ASP A 120 11.54 -10.32 -3.08
C ASP A 120 11.25 -9.06 -2.23
N TRP A 121 9.99 -8.61 -2.23
CA TRP A 121 9.58 -7.41 -1.53
C TRP A 121 9.68 -7.57 -0.01
N LYS A 122 10.21 -6.54 0.66
CA LYS A 122 10.39 -6.55 2.12
C LYS A 122 9.06 -6.25 2.82
N THR A 123 8.89 -6.82 3.99
CA THR A 123 7.71 -6.58 4.83
C THR A 123 7.96 -5.44 5.79
N VAL A 124 7.06 -4.45 5.79
CA VAL A 124 6.96 -3.50 6.91
C VAL A 124 6.39 -4.27 8.09
N THR A 125 6.81 -3.98 9.32
CA THR A 125 6.19 -4.61 10.52
C THR A 125 5.47 -3.54 11.32
N TRP A 126 4.14 -3.65 11.45
CA TRP A 126 3.30 -2.60 12.07
C TRP A 126 2.35 -3.07 13.16
N TYR A 127 2.22 -4.38 13.35
CA TYR A 127 1.42 -4.99 14.40
C TYR A 127 2.09 -6.29 14.87
N ASP A 128 1.72 -6.78 16.05
CA ASP A 128 2.14 -8.09 16.54
C ASP A 128 1.28 -9.18 15.88
N PRO A 129 1.85 -10.08 15.06
CA PRO A 129 1.07 -11.11 14.36
C PRO A 129 0.54 -12.21 15.28
N VAL A 130 1.05 -12.33 16.51
CA VAL A 130 0.61 -13.31 17.50
C VAL A 130 -0.55 -12.76 18.31
N THR A 131 -0.41 -11.56 18.88
CA THR A 131 -1.42 -10.95 19.75
C THR A 131 -2.45 -10.12 18.99
N LEU A 132 -2.16 -9.74 17.73
CA LEU A 132 -2.91 -8.80 16.88
C LEU A 132 -2.92 -7.36 17.40
N GLU A 133 -2.06 -7.04 18.37
CA GLU A 133 -1.93 -5.67 18.88
C GLU A 133 -1.45 -4.72 17.78
N GLY A 134 -2.18 -3.63 17.57
CA GLY A 134 -1.88 -2.61 16.56
C GLY A 134 -2.42 -2.89 15.15
N LEU A 135 -3.11 -4.01 14.93
CA LEU A 135 -3.58 -4.42 13.59
C LEU A 135 -4.46 -3.35 12.91
N ARG A 136 -5.45 -2.80 13.64
CA ARG A 136 -6.49 -1.91 13.09
C ARG A 136 -6.03 -0.49 12.75
N THR A 137 -4.88 -0.04 13.24
CA THR A 137 -4.40 1.34 13.06
C THR A 137 -3.00 1.40 12.49
N GLY A 138 -2.29 0.27 12.47
CA GLY A 138 -0.87 0.26 12.20
C GLY A 138 -0.50 0.50 10.73
N LYS A 139 -1.38 0.23 9.76
CA LYS A 139 -1.09 0.50 8.35
C LYS A 139 -0.95 2.00 8.09
N ARG A 140 -1.97 2.80 8.40
CA ARG A 140 -1.93 4.26 8.28
C ARG A 140 -0.77 4.88 9.08
N ARG A 141 -0.56 4.44 10.33
CA ARG A 141 0.59 4.86 11.14
C ARG A 141 1.92 4.58 10.43
N SER A 142 2.03 3.43 9.77
CA SER A 142 3.22 3.09 8.99
C SER A 142 3.40 3.97 7.77
N VAL A 143 2.33 4.35 7.06
CA VAL A 143 2.43 5.33 5.96
C VAL A 143 2.95 6.67 6.48
N LEU A 144 2.36 7.20 7.56
CA LEU A 144 2.80 8.46 8.18
C LEU A 144 4.28 8.40 8.60
N ARG A 145 4.71 7.26 9.14
CA ARG A 145 6.10 6.99 9.49
C ARG A 145 7.03 7.09 8.27
N HIS A 146 6.61 6.61 7.10
CA HIS A 146 7.45 6.68 5.89
C HIS A 146 7.52 8.09 5.28
N LEU A 147 6.59 9.00 5.60
CA LEU A 147 6.66 10.40 5.13
C LEU A 147 7.95 11.10 5.58
N THR A 148 8.51 10.71 6.73
CA THR A 148 9.75 11.30 7.26
C THR A 148 10.98 11.00 6.39
N LEU A 149 10.88 10.06 5.45
CA LEU A 149 11.95 9.72 4.52
C LEU A 149 12.08 10.74 3.38
N ALA A 150 11.13 11.67 3.24
CA ALA A 150 11.11 12.68 2.17
C ALA A 150 11.27 12.09 0.76
N ARG A 151 10.66 10.91 0.52
CA ARG A 151 10.63 10.21 -0.76
C ARG A 151 9.20 10.15 -1.31
N PRO A 152 9.00 10.17 -2.63
CA PRO A 152 7.68 9.92 -3.21
C PRO A 152 7.11 8.59 -2.73
N ILE A 153 5.83 8.58 -2.34
CA ILE A 153 5.15 7.36 -1.86
C ILE A 153 3.97 7.03 -2.76
N VAL A 154 3.85 5.77 -3.14
CA VAL A 154 2.59 5.18 -3.59
C VAL A 154 2.07 4.26 -2.49
N TRP A 155 0.86 4.49 -2.00
CA TRP A 155 0.19 3.62 -1.04
C TRP A 155 -1.00 2.95 -1.72
N ILE A 156 -1.00 1.62 -1.76
CA ILE A 156 -2.00 0.81 -2.45
C ILE A 156 -2.67 -0.11 -1.45
N ASP A 157 -3.96 0.12 -1.20
CA ASP A 157 -4.75 -0.62 -0.21
C ASP A 157 -6.23 -0.42 -0.53
N ASP A 158 -7.00 -1.49 -0.68
CA ASP A 158 -8.41 -1.42 -1.07
C ASP A 158 -9.33 -0.92 0.06
N GLU A 159 -8.96 -1.15 1.31
CA GLU A 159 -9.78 -0.78 2.48
C GLU A 159 -9.27 0.48 3.20
N GLU A 160 -7.96 0.75 3.18
CA GLU A 160 -7.36 1.76 4.06
C GLU A 160 -7.07 3.10 3.38
N THR A 161 -7.04 3.18 2.04
CA THR A 161 -6.91 4.46 1.31
C THR A 161 -8.23 5.26 1.34
N THR A 162 -8.64 5.65 2.53
CA THR A 162 -9.90 6.35 2.80
C THR A 162 -9.71 7.87 2.82
N TYR A 163 -10.84 8.61 2.82
CA TYR A 163 -10.85 10.06 2.98
C TYR A 163 -10.10 10.53 4.25
N ASP A 164 -10.34 9.88 5.39
CA ASP A 164 -9.68 10.23 6.65
C ASP A 164 -8.18 9.94 6.63
N ALA A 165 -7.74 8.92 5.88
CA ALA A 165 -6.32 8.66 5.69
C ALA A 165 -5.65 9.73 4.83
N GLY A 166 -6.32 10.20 3.77
CA GLY A 166 -5.87 11.35 2.97
C GLY A 166 -5.73 12.62 3.82
N LEU A 167 -6.71 12.93 4.67
CA LEU A 167 -6.62 14.06 5.60
C LEU A 167 -5.45 13.94 6.60
N ALA A 168 -5.22 12.73 7.12
CA ALA A 168 -4.12 12.48 8.05
C ALA A 168 -2.76 12.73 7.39
N ILE A 169 -2.57 12.27 6.15
CA ILE A 169 -1.35 12.48 5.37
C ILE A 169 -1.14 13.97 5.06
N GLN A 170 -2.18 14.67 4.58
CA GLN A 170 -2.10 16.12 4.30
C GLN A 170 -1.79 16.94 5.56
N SER A 171 -2.28 16.50 6.72
CA SER A 171 -2.02 17.16 8.00
C SER A 171 -0.63 16.89 8.57
N ALA A 172 0.10 15.91 8.03
CA ALA A 172 1.43 15.48 8.47
C ALA A 172 2.56 16.11 7.63
N PRO A 173 2.39 17.36 7.18
CA PRO A 173 2.96 17.98 5.96
C PRO A 173 4.09 17.17 5.30
N PRO A 174 3.79 16.32 4.29
CA PRO A 174 4.79 15.48 3.67
C PRO A 174 5.82 16.34 2.93
N LEU A 175 7.09 15.91 2.94
CA LEU A 175 8.18 16.61 2.25
C LEU A 175 8.34 16.17 0.78
N ALA A 176 7.55 15.18 0.35
CA ALA A 176 7.55 14.60 -0.99
C ALA A 176 6.11 14.19 -1.36
N PRO A 177 5.79 14.02 -2.66
CA PRO A 177 4.44 13.71 -3.09
C PRO A 177 3.98 12.31 -2.64
N VAL A 178 2.67 12.15 -2.46
CA VAL A 178 2.00 10.90 -2.08
C VAL A 178 0.85 10.61 -3.04
N LEU A 179 0.82 9.40 -3.57
CA LEU A 179 -0.28 8.84 -4.35
C LEU A 179 -0.94 7.69 -3.59
N GLY A 180 -2.19 7.85 -3.18
CA GLY A 180 -3.03 6.77 -2.68
C GLY A 180 -3.79 6.09 -3.82
N ILE A 181 -3.81 4.77 -3.85
CA ILE A 181 -4.59 3.96 -4.78
C ILE A 181 -5.49 3.06 -3.94
N GLY A 182 -6.80 3.20 -4.12
CA GLY A 182 -7.80 2.29 -3.55
C GLY A 182 -8.39 1.42 -4.64
N PRO A 183 -7.86 0.21 -4.86
CA PRO A 183 -8.38 -0.66 -5.90
C PRO A 183 -9.77 -1.19 -5.56
N ASN A 184 -10.44 -1.74 -6.57
CA ASN A 184 -11.63 -2.55 -6.34
C ASN A 184 -11.20 -3.96 -5.95
N ALA A 185 -11.57 -4.44 -4.77
CA ALA A 185 -11.17 -5.74 -4.25
C ALA A 185 -11.49 -6.93 -5.19
N HIS A 186 -12.52 -6.81 -6.04
CA HIS A 186 -12.90 -7.87 -6.99
C HIS A 186 -11.92 -8.01 -8.16
N ILE A 187 -11.35 -6.90 -8.64
CA ILE A 187 -10.46 -6.87 -9.81
C ILE A 187 -9.01 -6.53 -9.46
N GLY A 188 -8.75 -6.11 -8.23
CA GLY A 188 -7.46 -5.58 -7.81
C GLY A 188 -7.15 -4.23 -8.45
N ILE A 189 -5.85 -3.91 -8.53
CA ILE A 189 -5.33 -2.72 -9.22
C ILE A 189 -5.80 -2.75 -10.68
N SER A 190 -6.48 -1.70 -11.14
CA SER A 190 -6.92 -1.60 -12.54
C SER A 190 -5.76 -1.23 -13.48
N ARG A 191 -5.92 -1.42 -14.80
CA ARG A 191 -4.92 -1.04 -15.81
C ARG A 191 -4.70 0.47 -15.84
N THR A 192 -5.75 1.25 -15.64
CA THR A 192 -5.69 2.71 -15.48
C THR A 192 -4.91 3.09 -14.22
N GLN A 193 -5.18 2.44 -13.08
CA GLN A 193 -4.44 2.65 -11.84
C GLN A 193 -2.97 2.26 -11.98
N MET A 194 -2.66 1.13 -12.63
CA MET A 194 -1.28 0.72 -12.89
C MET A 194 -0.53 1.75 -13.75
N THR A 195 -1.19 2.32 -14.76
CA THR A 195 -0.62 3.38 -15.60
C THR A 195 -0.36 4.66 -14.80
N LEU A 196 -1.25 4.99 -13.86
CA LEU A 196 -1.07 6.11 -12.93
C LEU A 196 0.12 5.89 -11.99
N ILE A 197 0.26 4.68 -11.45
CA ILE A 197 1.39 4.27 -10.59
C ILE A 197 2.71 4.38 -11.36
N GLU A 198 2.79 3.82 -12.57
CA GLU A 198 3.99 3.89 -13.41
C GLU A 198 4.41 5.33 -13.70
N ARG A 199 3.45 6.19 -14.07
CA ARG A 199 3.71 7.60 -14.31
C ARG A 199 4.23 8.30 -13.06
N PHE A 200 3.62 8.05 -11.90
CA PHE A 200 4.05 8.65 -10.64
C PHE A 200 5.45 8.19 -10.24
N VAL A 201 5.77 6.91 -10.42
CA VAL A 201 7.10 6.38 -10.14
C VAL A 201 8.15 6.98 -11.07
N HIS A 202 7.84 7.10 -12.36
CA HIS A 202 8.76 7.63 -13.36
C HIS A 202 9.00 9.14 -13.21
N GLN A 203 7.93 9.89 -12.94
CA GLN A 203 7.94 11.34 -12.86
C GLN A 203 7.02 11.81 -11.72
N PRO A 204 7.46 11.68 -10.46
CA PRO A 204 6.70 12.17 -9.32
C PRO A 204 6.57 13.70 -9.40
N PRO A 205 5.47 14.29 -8.90
CA PRO A 205 5.33 15.74 -8.82
C PRO A 205 6.50 16.40 -8.07
N GLU A 206 6.96 17.55 -8.55
CA GLU A 206 8.04 18.31 -7.87
C GLU A 206 7.56 18.87 -6.52
N GLU A 207 6.29 19.28 -6.44
CA GLU A 207 5.68 19.77 -5.22
C GLU A 207 5.13 18.62 -4.36
N PRO A 208 5.21 18.72 -3.02
CA PRO A 208 4.68 17.72 -2.10
C PRO A 208 3.15 17.74 -2.07
N THR A 209 2.56 17.09 -3.07
CA THR A 209 1.11 16.94 -3.23
C THR A 209 0.64 15.60 -2.69
N THR A 210 -0.63 15.54 -2.26
CA THR A 210 -1.26 14.29 -1.83
C THR A 210 -2.49 14.05 -2.69
N THR A 211 -2.47 12.96 -3.45
CA THR A 211 -3.48 12.61 -4.44
C THR A 211 -4.00 11.20 -4.18
N PHE A 212 -5.29 10.97 -4.35
CA PHE A 212 -5.91 9.65 -4.21
C PHE A 212 -6.72 9.30 -5.45
N ASP A 213 -6.57 8.08 -5.96
CA ASP A 213 -7.41 7.45 -6.98
C ASP A 213 -8.07 6.21 -6.35
N ILE A 214 -9.36 6.29 -6.07
CA ILE A 214 -10.10 5.27 -5.31
C ILE A 214 -11.28 4.80 -6.16
N HIS A 215 -11.40 3.48 -6.33
CA HIS A 215 -12.55 2.90 -7.01
C HIS A 215 -13.81 3.17 -6.21
N GLY A 216 -14.81 3.77 -6.86
CA GLY A 216 -16.02 4.20 -6.19
C GLY A 216 -16.98 3.04 -5.90
N ASP A 217 -17.05 2.63 -4.63
CA ASP A 217 -18.28 2.10 -4.06
C ASP A 217 -18.49 2.65 -2.64
N HIS A 218 -19.69 3.21 -2.46
CA HIS A 218 -20.33 3.71 -1.25
C HIS A 218 -19.72 3.28 0.09
N HIS A 219 -18.78 4.04 0.64
CA HIS A 219 -18.78 4.53 2.03
C HIS A 219 -17.68 5.61 2.16
N ASP A 220 -18.13 6.87 2.26
CA ASP A 220 -17.39 8.09 2.58
C ASP A 220 -16.47 8.73 1.51
N GLN A 221 -17.08 9.68 0.79
CA GLN A 221 -16.48 10.93 0.29
C GLN A 221 -15.29 10.77 -0.66
N HIS A 222 -15.62 10.51 -1.93
CA HIS A 222 -14.70 10.45 -3.06
C HIS A 222 -13.83 11.71 -3.20
N TRP A 223 -12.55 11.48 -3.43
CA TRP A 223 -11.71 12.41 -4.19
C TRP A 223 -12.01 12.22 -5.68
N GLY A 224 -12.48 13.27 -6.33
CA GLY A 224 -12.46 13.40 -7.79
C GLY A 224 -11.61 14.61 -8.14
N PHE A 225 -10.80 14.51 -9.19
CA PHE A 225 -10.36 15.69 -9.94
C PHE A 225 -11.43 16.04 -10.96
#